data_AF-A0A423GDA7-F1
#
_entry.id   AF-A0A423GDA7-F1
#
_cell.length_a   1.000
_cell.length_b   1.000
_cell.length_c   1.000
_cell.angle_alpha   90.00
_cell.angle_beta   90.00
_cell.angle_gamma   90.00
#
_symmetry.space_group_name_H-M   'P 1'
#
loop_
_entity.id
_entity.type
_entity.pdbx_description
1 polymer ?
#
loop_
_entity_poly.entity_id
_entity_poly.type
_entity_poly.pdbx_seq_one_letter_code
_entity_poly.pdbx_strand_id
1 'polypeptide(L)'
;MREKSSIQDLRGADLALWAARAQGIEERRQIKLYASGPCLYRDTGPGGEPFPFRPDSHLGEAGILIQEMAEAGILTLFAHGAQFEAKEFGHVGFSGSPSEALTRCYIAWKLGMDFTATPTN
;
A
#
# COMPACT_ATOMS: atom_id res chain seq x y z
N MET A 1 8.50 -18.45 11.95
CA MET A 1 7.98 -18.19 10.59
C MET A 1 6.82 -17.23 10.78
N ARG A 2 6.91 -15.97 10.33
CA ARG A 2 5.77 -15.05 10.41
C ARG A 2 4.68 -15.56 9.46
N GLU A 3 3.44 -15.56 9.91
CA GLU A 3 2.30 -15.98 9.09
C GLU A 3 2.03 -14.94 8.00
N LYS A 4 1.48 -15.38 6.86
CA LYS A 4 1.04 -14.44 5.83
C LYS A 4 -0.05 -13.53 6.41
N SER A 5 -0.02 -12.25 6.05
CA SER A 5 -1.00 -11.28 6.53
C SER A 5 -2.00 -10.94 5.45
N SER A 6 -3.28 -10.86 5.80
CA SER A 6 -4.31 -10.37 4.88
C SER A 6 -4.21 -8.84 4.71
N ILE A 7 -4.83 -8.27 3.67
CA ILE A 7 -4.80 -6.81 3.43
C ILE A 7 -5.32 -6.01 4.64
N GLN A 8 -6.38 -6.50 5.30
CA GLN A 8 -6.96 -5.85 6.49
C GLN A 8 -5.98 -5.78 7.67
N ASP A 9 -5.05 -6.73 7.77
CA ASP A 9 -4.10 -6.84 8.87
C ASP A 9 -2.80 -6.08 8.60
N LEU A 10 -2.56 -5.65 7.35
CA LEU A 10 -1.40 -4.83 6.99
C LEU A 10 -1.46 -3.47 7.66
N ARG A 11 -0.34 -3.08 8.29
CA ARG A 11 -0.17 -1.81 9.01
C ARG A 11 1.26 -1.28 8.83
N GLY A 12 1.43 0.02 9.05
CA GLY A 12 2.74 0.66 9.08
C GLY A 12 3.59 0.40 7.84
N ALA A 13 4.87 0.13 8.04
CA ALA A 13 5.84 -0.07 6.96
C ALA A 13 5.49 -1.26 6.04
N ASP A 14 4.87 -2.33 6.55
CA ASP A 14 4.42 -3.45 5.72
C ASP A 14 3.31 -3.01 4.76
N LEU A 15 2.37 -2.16 5.22
CA LEU A 15 1.33 -1.59 4.36
C LEU A 15 1.94 -0.70 3.27
N ALA A 16 2.91 0.15 3.64
CA ALA A 16 3.64 1.00 2.70
C ALA A 16 4.44 0.19 1.67
N LEU A 17 5.10 -0.89 2.11
CA LEU A 17 5.86 -1.79 1.24
C LEU A 17 4.97 -2.42 0.17
N TRP A 18 3.84 -2.99 0.57
CA TRP A 18 2.95 -3.65 -0.38
C TRP A 18 2.26 -2.66 -1.32
N ALA A 19 1.99 -1.44 -0.87
CA ALA A 19 1.56 -0.37 -1.77
C ALA A 19 2.64 -0.01 -2.80
N ALA A 20 3.91 0.10 -2.38
CA ALA A 20 5.03 0.39 -3.28
C ALA A 20 5.19 -0.69 -4.35
N ARG A 21 5.05 -1.96 -3.96
CA ARG A 21 5.08 -3.11 -4.87
C ARG A 21 3.87 -3.15 -5.81
N ALA A 22 2.67 -2.92 -5.28
CA ALA A 22 1.46 -2.83 -6.09
C ALA A 22 1.54 -1.71 -7.14
N GLN A 23 2.24 -0.64 -6.81
CA GLN A 23 2.53 0.47 -7.71
C GLN A 23 3.70 0.20 -8.68
N GLY A 24 4.36 -0.95 -8.58
CA GLY A 24 5.49 -1.33 -9.40
C GLY A 24 6.74 -0.45 -9.21
N ILE A 25 6.98 0.07 -8.01
CA ILE A 25 8.15 0.92 -7.73
C ILE A 25 9.46 0.11 -7.88
N GLU A 26 9.50 -1.13 -7.37
CA GLU A 26 10.68 -1.99 -7.42
C GLU A 26 11.11 -2.24 -8.87
N GLU A 27 10.17 -2.59 -9.76
CA GLU A 27 10.45 -2.82 -11.18
C GLU A 27 10.82 -1.53 -11.91
N ARG A 28 10.06 -0.44 -11.72
CA ARG A 28 10.32 0.83 -12.42
C ARG A 28 11.65 1.46 -12.05
N ARG A 29 12.08 1.31 -10.79
CA ARG A 29 13.32 1.91 -10.29
C ARG A 29 14.49 0.93 -10.20
N GLN A 30 14.26 -0.36 -10.48
CA GLN A 30 15.27 -1.43 -10.35
C GLN A 30 15.88 -1.45 -8.93
N ILE A 31 15.02 -1.36 -7.92
CA ILE A 31 15.39 -1.38 -6.49
C ILE A 31 14.68 -2.53 -5.79
N LYS A 32 15.19 -2.94 -4.63
CA LYS A 32 14.45 -3.81 -3.70
C LYS A 32 14.08 -3.02 -2.45
N LEU A 33 12.88 -3.24 -1.95
CA LEU A 33 12.33 -2.63 -0.77
C LEU A 33 12.06 -3.69 0.30
N TYR A 34 12.23 -3.31 1.55
CA TYR A 34 11.85 -4.12 2.70
C TYR A 34 11.35 -3.23 3.83
N ALA A 35 10.40 -3.74 4.61
CA ALA A 35 9.93 -3.09 5.82
C ALA A 35 10.77 -3.59 7.00
N SER A 36 11.23 -2.69 7.86
CA SER A 36 11.90 -3.04 9.10
C SER A 36 11.51 -2.05 10.20
N GLY A 37 10.93 -2.56 11.29
CA GLY A 37 10.33 -1.72 12.32
C GLY A 37 9.29 -0.75 11.74
N PRO A 38 9.35 0.56 12.07
CA PRO A 38 8.38 1.54 11.58
C PRO A 38 8.71 2.11 10.19
N CYS A 39 9.80 1.65 9.56
CA CYS A 39 10.36 2.30 8.37
C CYS A 39 10.39 1.37 7.15
N LEU A 40 10.24 1.98 5.98
CA LEU A 40 10.44 1.36 4.68
C LEU A 40 11.86 1.67 4.21
N TYR A 41 12.57 0.68 3.70
CA TYR A 41 13.96 0.79 3.26
C TYR A 41 14.12 0.30 1.84
N ARG A 42 15.07 0.91 1.13
CA ARG A 42 15.66 0.39 -0.10
C ARG A 42 16.92 -0.40 0.25
N ASP A 43 17.02 -1.61 -0.28
CA ASP A 43 18.23 -2.42 -0.20
C ASP A 43 19.34 -1.82 -1.06
N THR A 44 20.45 -1.47 -0.40
CA THR A 44 21.68 -0.94 -1.00
C THR A 44 22.90 -1.81 -0.64
N GLY A 45 22.67 -3.02 -0.11
CA GLY A 45 23.72 -3.86 0.49
C GLY A 45 23.79 -3.68 2.01
N PRO A 46 24.97 -3.47 2.61
CA PRO A 46 25.10 -3.40 4.08
C PRO A 46 24.46 -2.12 4.64
N GLY A 47 23.19 -2.21 5.07
CA GLY A 47 22.52 -1.22 5.90
C GLY A 47 21.17 -0.74 5.38
N GLY A 48 20.94 -0.81 4.06
CA GLY A 48 19.77 -0.21 3.41
C GLY A 48 19.66 1.30 3.64
N GLU A 49 18.85 1.97 2.83
CA GLU A 49 18.58 3.41 2.99
C GLU A 49 17.08 3.64 3.18
N PRO A 50 16.66 4.56 4.06
CA PRO A 50 15.25 4.90 4.21
C PRO A 50 14.63 5.29 2.85
N PHE A 51 13.47 4.71 2.55
CA PHE A 51 12.71 5.02 1.36
C PHE A 51 11.48 5.85 1.74
N PRO A 52 11.41 7.14 1.35
CA PRO A 52 10.36 8.05 1.76
C PRO A 52 9.11 7.82 0.91
N PHE A 53 8.38 6.74 1.21
CA PHE A 53 7.09 6.45 0.62
C PHE A 53 6.18 5.91 1.72
N ARG A 54 5.34 6.80 2.27
CA ARG A 54 4.50 6.53 3.45
C ARG A 54 3.02 6.87 3.22
N PRO A 55 2.39 6.24 2.21
CA PRO A 55 0.96 6.46 1.95
C PRO A 55 0.07 5.96 3.10
N ASP A 56 0.59 5.08 3.96
CA ASP A 56 -0.08 4.54 5.15
C ASP A 56 -0.28 5.62 6.24
N SER A 57 0.64 6.58 6.36
CA SER A 57 0.61 7.57 7.45
C SER A 57 0.30 8.99 6.97
N HIS A 58 0.61 9.34 5.73
CA HIS A 58 0.42 10.69 5.20
C HIS A 58 -0.33 10.69 3.87
N LEU A 59 -1.50 11.34 3.83
CA LEU A 59 -2.29 11.50 2.60
C LEU A 59 -1.51 12.19 1.46
N GLY A 60 -0.61 13.13 1.79
CA GLY A 60 0.25 13.78 0.79
C GLY A 60 1.18 12.80 0.07
N GLU A 61 1.69 11.79 0.78
CA GLU A 61 2.52 10.71 0.23
C GLU A 61 1.70 9.69 -0.59
N ALA A 62 0.38 9.67 -0.38
CA ALA A 62 -0.56 8.85 -1.15
C ALA A 62 -1.03 9.51 -2.46
N GLY A 63 -0.54 10.71 -2.79
CA GLY A 63 -1.03 11.48 -3.94
C GLY A 63 -1.01 10.69 -5.26
N ILE A 64 0.05 9.91 -5.49
CA ILE A 64 0.15 9.09 -6.70
C ILE A 64 -0.86 7.93 -6.72
N LEU A 65 -1.15 7.32 -5.56
CA LEU A 65 -2.16 6.28 -5.43
C LEU A 65 -3.56 6.85 -5.71
N ILE A 66 -3.85 8.02 -5.13
CA ILE A 66 -5.12 8.74 -5.30
C ILE A 66 -5.32 9.09 -6.77
N GLN A 67 -4.29 9.60 -7.44
CA GLN A 67 -4.36 9.95 -8.85
C GLN A 67 -4.69 8.71 -9.71
N GLU A 68 -3.94 7.62 -9.55
CA GLU A 68 -4.17 6.39 -10.31
C GLU A 68 -5.59 5.82 -10.06
N MET A 69 -6.07 5.85 -8.82
CA MET A 69 -7.43 5.41 -8.48
C MET A 69 -8.48 6.32 -9.10
N ALA A 70 -8.32 7.64 -9.03
CA ALA A 70 -9.26 8.61 -9.59
C ALA A 70 -9.32 8.56 -11.12
N GLU A 71 -8.24 8.16 -11.79
CA GLU A 71 -8.22 7.91 -13.23
C GLU A 71 -8.97 6.62 -13.61
N ALA A 72 -8.99 5.62 -12.73
CA ALA A 72 -9.63 4.32 -12.97
C ALA A 72 -11.09 4.23 -12.46
N GLY A 73 -11.50 5.08 -11.53
CA GLY A 73 -12.78 4.95 -10.85
C GLY A 73 -13.08 6.04 -9.83
N ILE A 74 -13.93 5.73 -8.85
CA ILE A 74 -14.36 6.66 -7.81
C ILE A 74 -13.71 6.27 -6.49
N LEU A 75 -12.81 7.13 -5.99
CA LEU A 75 -12.26 7.04 -4.64
C LEU A 75 -13.04 7.96 -3.70
N THR A 76 -13.63 7.39 -2.65
CA THR A 76 -14.32 8.14 -1.60
C THR A 76 -13.57 8.01 -0.28
N LEU A 77 -13.23 9.14 0.33
CA LEU A 77 -12.58 9.19 1.64
C LEU A 77 -13.58 9.63 2.71
N PHE A 78 -13.66 8.85 3.79
CA PHE A 78 -14.47 9.14 4.97
C PHE A 78 -13.55 9.46 6.15
N ALA A 79 -14.07 10.09 7.19
CA ALA A 79 -13.29 10.34 8.42
C ALA A 79 -12.75 9.04 9.06
N HIS A 80 -13.39 7.89 8.80
CA HIS A 80 -13.11 6.59 9.42
C HIS A 80 -12.84 5.48 8.40
N GLY A 81 -12.46 5.82 7.16
CA GLY A 81 -12.13 4.82 6.16
C GLY A 81 -12.04 5.36 4.74
N ALA A 82 -12.01 4.44 3.78
CA ALA A 82 -12.02 4.74 2.35
C ALA A 82 -12.77 3.64 1.59
N GLN A 83 -13.33 4.02 0.45
CA GLN A 83 -13.95 3.11 -0.52
C GLN A 83 -13.45 3.44 -1.92
N PHE A 84 -13.30 2.41 -2.73
CA PHE A 84 -12.92 2.53 -4.12
C PHE A 84 -13.81 1.65 -4.99
N GLU A 85 -14.32 2.23 -6.08
CA GLU A 85 -15.13 1.54 -7.08
C GLU A 85 -14.56 1.78 -8.48
N ALA A 86 -14.37 0.71 -9.26
CA ALA A 86 -13.96 0.77 -10.66
C ALA A 86 -14.68 -0.30 -11.50
N LYS A 87 -15.03 0.03 -12.74
CA LYS A 87 -15.96 -0.74 -13.59
C LYS A 87 -15.59 -2.22 -13.77
N GLU A 88 -14.31 -2.56 -13.86
CA GLU A 88 -13.82 -3.93 -14.10
C GLU A 88 -13.36 -4.65 -12.82
N PHE A 89 -13.27 -3.93 -11.71
CA PHE A 89 -12.85 -4.45 -10.41
C PHE A 89 -14.04 -4.67 -9.45
N GLY A 90 -15.08 -3.85 -9.58
CA GLY A 90 -16.17 -3.75 -8.60
C GLY A 90 -15.86 -2.70 -7.54
N HIS A 91 -16.26 -2.97 -6.30
CA HIS A 91 -16.11 -2.06 -5.16
C HIS A 91 -15.35 -2.74 -4.01
N VAL A 92 -14.48 -1.98 -3.34
CA VAL A 92 -13.81 -2.38 -2.09
C VAL A 92 -13.82 -1.23 -1.08
N GLY A 93 -13.84 -1.56 0.20
CA GLY A 93 -13.75 -0.57 1.28
C GLY A 93 -13.08 -1.11 2.52
N PHE A 94 -12.37 -0.22 3.21
CA PHE A 94 -11.72 -0.53 4.49
C PHE A 94 -12.02 0.57 5.51
N SER A 95 -12.22 0.16 6.76
CA SER A 95 -12.30 1.08 7.91
C SER A 95 -10.90 1.41 8.46
N GLY A 96 -10.80 2.50 9.22
CA GLY A 96 -9.57 2.91 9.92
C GLY A 96 -9.22 4.36 9.62
N SER A 97 -7.93 4.71 9.74
CA SER A 97 -7.49 6.03 9.28
C SER A 97 -7.68 6.13 7.76
N PRO A 98 -8.01 7.32 7.21
CA PRO A 98 -8.20 7.49 5.77
C PRO A 98 -6.98 7.05 4.95
N SER A 99 -5.77 7.39 5.41
CA SER A 99 -4.50 7.02 4.78
C SER A 99 -4.29 5.51 4.71
N GLU A 100 -4.53 4.78 5.80
CA GLU A 100 -4.38 3.33 5.79
C GLU A 100 -5.47 2.67 4.92
N ALA A 101 -6.72 3.12 5.08
CA ALA A 101 -7.85 2.54 4.37
C ALA A 101 -7.72 2.71 2.85
N LEU A 102 -7.33 3.90 2.37
CA LEU A 102 -7.12 4.13 0.94
C LEU A 102 -5.96 3.25 0.42
N THR A 103 -4.90 3.08 1.23
CA THR A 103 -3.73 2.28 0.84
C THR A 103 -4.11 0.81 0.72
N ARG A 104 -4.97 0.31 1.62
CA ARG A 104 -5.57 -1.04 1.52
C ARG A 104 -6.46 -1.17 0.28
N CYS A 105 -7.31 -0.18 -0.01
CA CYS A 105 -8.11 -0.17 -1.25
C CYS A 105 -7.22 -0.27 -2.50
N TYR A 106 -6.13 0.49 -2.53
CA TYR A 106 -5.18 0.46 -3.64
C TYR A 106 -4.54 -0.92 -3.82
N ILE A 107 -4.05 -1.53 -2.73
CA ILE A 107 -3.47 -2.88 -2.77
C ILE A 107 -4.51 -3.89 -3.25
N ALA A 108 -5.75 -3.85 -2.72
CA ALA A 108 -6.81 -4.75 -3.12
C ALA A 108 -7.16 -4.61 -4.60
N TRP A 109 -7.18 -3.37 -5.12
CA TRP A 109 -7.42 -3.11 -6.54
C TRP A 109 -6.32 -3.67 -7.44
N LYS A 110 -5.04 -3.48 -7.07
CA LYS A 110 -3.91 -3.87 -7.91
C LYS A 110 -3.55 -5.35 -7.81
N LEU A 111 -3.68 -5.95 -6.62
CA LEU A 111 -3.22 -7.32 -6.33
C LEU A 111 -4.36 -8.32 -6.10
N GLY A 112 -5.61 -7.85 -6.04
CA GLY A 112 -6.80 -8.65 -5.77
C GLY A 112 -7.16 -8.71 -4.28
N MET A 113 -8.44 -8.88 -3.98
CA MET A 113 -8.96 -8.90 -2.60
C MET A 113 -8.43 -10.06 -1.75
N ASP A 114 -8.15 -11.21 -2.37
CA ASP A 114 -7.64 -12.41 -1.69
C ASP A 114 -6.11 -12.39 -1.50
N PHE A 115 -5.46 -11.27 -1.84
CA PHE A 115 -4.01 -11.13 -1.69
C PHE A 115 -3.58 -11.32 -0.23
N THR A 116 -2.53 -12.12 -0.04
CA THR A 116 -1.90 -12.35 1.25
C THR A 116 -0.43 -11.94 1.19
N ALA A 117 -0.08 -10.96 2.00
CA ALA A 117 1.26 -10.44 2.12
C ALA A 117 2.20 -11.49 2.72
N THR A 118 3.30 -11.76 2.04
CA THR A 118 4.42 -12.49 2.64
C THR A 118 5.17 -11.56 3.59
N PRO A 119 5.52 -12.03 4.80
CA PRO A 119 6.32 -11.24 5.72
C PRO A 119 7.67 -10.88 5.08
N THR A 120 8.12 -9.65 5.29
CA THR A 120 9.52 -9.27 5.06
C THR A 120 10.31 -9.29 6.37
N ASN A 121 11.61 -9.58 6.26
CA ASN A 121 12.54 -9.89 7.36
C ASN A 121 12.65 -8.79 8.40
#